data_AF-A0A7H9BT29-F1
#
_entry.id   AF-A0A7H9BT29-F1
#
_cell.length_a   1.000
_cell.length_b   1.000
_cell.length_c   1.000
_cell.angle_alpha   90.00
_cell.angle_beta   90.00
_cell.angle_gamma   90.00
#
_symmetry.space_group_name_H-M   'P 1'
#
loop_
_entity.id
_entity.type
_entity.pdbx_description
1 polymer ?
#
loop_
_entity_poly.entity_id
_entity_poly.type
_entity_poly.pdbx_seq_one_letter_code
_entity_poly.pdbx_strand_id
1 'polypeptide(L)'
;MSKTNPGRFFEDYRVGQVIRHAVPRTVAEGERALYHALYPARHALYSSDEFAAASGLEGSPLDDLIAFHIVFGKSVPDISLNAVANLGYAEGRWLKPVWPGDTLRAESEVIGLRENSNGKSGVVWVRTRGLNQLDEVVLDYVRWVMVRKGDAAAPAPEPVVPELAKSVAPADLVLPEGLDFAQYDFGLAGEPHRWGDYQIGEVIDHVDGVTVEEAEHMLATRLWQNTAKVHFDATFREDGRRLIYGGHVISMARALSFNGLANAQMIVALNGGAHANPCFAGDTIRAWSEVLDKADTHAPGVGAIRLRLVAHKGAAGDHALRGEDGKYAPQVLLDLDYWALMPK
;
A
#
# COMPACT_ATOMS: atom_id res chain seq x y z
N MET A 1 -13.39 33.89 8.95
CA MET A 1 -12.73 32.60 8.67
C MET A 1 -13.74 31.68 7.99
N SER A 2 -13.35 31.05 6.88
CA SER A 2 -14.18 30.02 6.25
C SER A 2 -14.36 28.83 7.22
N LYS A 3 -15.53 28.17 7.16
CA LYS A 3 -15.79 26.93 7.91
C LYS A 3 -15.27 25.67 7.19
N THR A 4 -14.79 25.81 5.95
CA THR A 4 -14.20 24.72 5.17
C THR A 4 -12.72 24.52 5.50
N ASN A 5 -12.25 23.28 5.44
CA ASN A 5 -10.83 22.95 5.57
C ASN A 5 -10.17 22.94 4.17
N PRO A 6 -9.23 23.86 3.86
CA PRO A 6 -8.54 23.88 2.57
C PRO A 6 -7.45 22.80 2.41
N GLY A 7 -7.18 22.03 3.48
CA GLY A 7 -5.98 21.20 3.57
C GLY A 7 -4.73 22.06 3.77
N ARG A 8 -3.57 21.42 3.81
CA ARG A 8 -2.26 22.09 3.94
C ARG A 8 -1.60 22.27 2.58
N PHE A 9 -0.90 23.37 2.42
CA PHE A 9 0.06 23.62 1.35
C PHE A 9 1.48 23.41 1.87
N PHE A 10 2.47 23.39 0.97
CA PHE A 10 3.85 23.05 1.33
C PHE A 10 4.42 23.93 2.46
N GLU A 11 4.14 25.23 2.46
CA GLU A 11 4.60 26.20 3.45
C GLU A 11 3.91 26.08 4.82
N ASP A 12 2.88 25.25 4.96
CA ASP A 12 2.15 25.04 6.22
C ASP A 12 2.79 23.97 7.13
N TYR A 13 3.73 23.19 6.61
CA TYR A 13 4.37 22.11 7.36
C TYR A 13 5.61 22.58 8.12
N ARG A 14 5.88 21.96 9.26
CA ARG A 14 7.12 22.16 10.04
C ARG A 14 7.71 20.80 10.39
N VAL A 15 9.03 20.64 10.25
CA VAL A 15 9.72 19.41 10.68
C VAL A 15 9.49 19.19 12.19
N GLY A 16 9.22 17.96 12.59
CA GLY A 16 8.85 17.56 13.96
C GLY A 16 7.37 17.79 14.31
N GLN A 17 6.57 18.38 13.41
CA GLN A 17 5.14 18.56 13.65
C GLN A 17 4.42 17.21 13.59
N VAL A 18 3.69 16.88 14.65
CA VAL A 18 2.75 15.74 14.68
C VAL A 18 1.34 16.23 14.35
N ILE A 19 0.72 15.62 13.34
CA ILE A 19 -0.63 15.90 12.88
C ILE A 19 -1.51 14.69 13.20
N ARG A 20 -2.48 14.87 14.10
CA ARG A 20 -3.50 13.86 14.39
C ARG A 20 -4.64 13.98 13.40
N HIS A 21 -4.91 12.90 12.68
CA HIS A 21 -5.90 12.90 11.61
C HIS A 21 -7.30 12.66 12.16
N ALA A 22 -8.29 13.32 11.55
CA ALA A 22 -9.69 13.19 11.94
C ALA A 22 -10.30 11.84 11.51
N VAL A 23 -11.48 11.55 12.06
CA VAL A 23 -12.36 10.42 11.68
C VAL A 23 -11.72 9.05 12.00
N PRO A 24 -11.64 8.67 13.29
CA PRO A 24 -11.32 7.28 13.66
C PRO A 24 -12.32 6.32 13.01
N ARG A 25 -11.85 5.12 12.65
CA ARG A 25 -12.62 4.15 11.87
C ARG A 25 -12.60 2.78 12.54
N THR A 26 -13.72 2.38 13.11
CA THR A 26 -13.98 0.98 13.49
C THR A 26 -14.12 0.14 12.22
N VAL A 27 -13.50 -1.02 12.18
CA VAL A 27 -13.54 -1.96 11.04
C VAL A 27 -14.14 -3.28 11.49
N ALA A 28 -14.77 -4.01 10.58
CA ALA A 28 -15.50 -5.24 10.84
C ALA A 28 -15.58 -6.08 9.55
N GLU A 29 -16.51 -7.03 9.50
CA GLU A 29 -16.67 -7.97 8.39
C GLU A 29 -17.14 -7.29 7.09
N GLY A 30 -17.80 -6.13 7.20
CA GLY A 30 -18.25 -5.34 6.05
C GLY A 30 -17.10 -4.86 5.18
N GLU A 31 -15.97 -4.47 5.77
CA GLU A 31 -14.76 -4.08 5.04
C GLU A 31 -14.20 -5.27 4.24
N ARG A 32 -14.15 -6.46 4.86
CA ARG A 32 -13.71 -7.69 4.20
C ARG A 32 -14.60 -8.03 3.01
N ALA A 33 -15.92 -8.04 3.20
CA ALA A 33 -16.87 -8.33 2.14
C ALA A 33 -16.77 -7.35 0.97
N LEU A 34 -16.66 -6.05 1.25
CA LEU A 34 -16.51 -5.03 0.21
C LEU A 34 -15.14 -5.11 -0.48
N TYR A 35 -14.06 -5.38 0.25
CA TYR A 35 -12.73 -5.54 -0.33
C TYR A 35 -12.69 -6.74 -1.30
N HIS A 36 -13.24 -7.89 -0.93
CA HIS A 36 -13.33 -9.06 -1.81
C HIS A 36 -14.31 -8.86 -2.98
N ALA A 37 -15.29 -7.96 -2.86
CA ALA A 37 -16.14 -7.60 -3.99
C ALA A 37 -15.45 -6.65 -4.99
N LEU A 38 -14.50 -5.83 -4.52
CA LEU A 38 -13.77 -4.84 -5.31
C LEU A 38 -12.51 -5.42 -5.97
N TYR A 39 -11.91 -6.44 -5.36
CA TYR A 39 -10.69 -7.08 -5.84
C TYR A 39 -10.91 -8.58 -5.83
N PRO A 40 -10.47 -9.34 -6.86
CA PRO A 40 -10.61 -10.80 -6.91
C PRO A 40 -9.61 -11.51 -5.96
N ALA A 41 -9.48 -11.02 -4.73
CA ALA A 41 -8.60 -11.54 -3.71
C ALA A 41 -9.08 -12.92 -3.23
N ARG A 42 -8.15 -13.88 -3.12
CA ARG A 42 -8.44 -15.27 -2.75
C ARG A 42 -7.48 -15.86 -1.71
N HIS A 43 -6.64 -15.05 -1.08
CA HIS A 43 -5.74 -15.53 -0.04
C HIS A 43 -6.55 -16.14 1.11
N ALA A 44 -6.33 -17.44 1.37
CA ALA A 44 -7.17 -18.24 2.26
C ALA A 44 -7.21 -17.70 3.69
N LEU A 45 -6.09 -17.16 4.19
CA LEU A 45 -5.98 -16.59 5.53
C LEU A 45 -6.97 -15.42 5.76
N TYR A 46 -7.25 -14.62 4.73
CA TYR A 46 -8.20 -13.50 4.79
C TYR A 46 -9.64 -13.89 4.42
N SER A 47 -9.84 -15.14 4.00
CA SER A 47 -11.12 -15.62 3.46
C SER A 47 -11.87 -16.56 4.40
N SER A 48 -11.19 -17.27 5.31
CA SER A 48 -11.80 -18.23 6.22
C SER A 48 -11.21 -18.12 7.62
N ASP A 49 -12.09 -17.98 8.60
CA ASP A 49 -11.72 -18.00 10.02
C ASP A 49 -11.16 -19.38 10.42
N GLU A 50 -11.69 -20.46 9.85
CA GLU A 50 -11.22 -21.82 10.08
C GLU A 50 -9.81 -22.06 9.51
N PHE A 51 -9.52 -21.53 8.31
CA PHE A 51 -8.18 -21.62 7.73
C PHE A 51 -7.16 -20.84 8.56
N ALA A 52 -7.53 -19.63 9.00
CA ALA A 52 -6.69 -18.81 9.85
C ALA A 52 -6.48 -19.44 11.24
N ALA A 53 -7.51 -20.05 11.83
CA ALA A 53 -7.41 -20.80 13.09
C ALA A 53 -6.53 -22.06 12.97
N ALA A 54 -6.65 -22.80 11.86
CA ALA A 54 -5.74 -23.90 11.54
C ALA A 54 -4.28 -23.43 11.33
N SER A 55 -4.10 -22.14 11.01
CA SER A 55 -2.81 -21.47 10.91
C SER A 55 -2.37 -20.76 12.21
N GLY A 56 -3.00 -21.10 13.35
CA GLY A 56 -2.61 -20.64 14.68
C GLY A 56 -3.12 -19.25 15.10
N LEU A 57 -3.94 -18.59 14.28
CA LEU A 57 -4.55 -17.30 14.62
C LEU A 57 -5.89 -17.47 15.36
N GLU A 58 -6.39 -16.41 16.00
CA GLU A 58 -7.71 -16.44 16.67
C GLU A 58 -8.89 -16.51 15.68
N GLY A 59 -8.65 -16.09 14.43
CA GLY A 59 -9.60 -16.06 13.33
C GLY A 59 -8.96 -15.41 12.11
N SER A 60 -9.74 -15.03 11.10
CA SER A 60 -9.24 -14.31 9.93
C SER A 60 -9.15 -12.81 10.23
N PRO A 61 -7.94 -12.20 10.26
CA PRO A 61 -7.81 -10.76 10.41
C PRO A 61 -8.27 -10.05 9.13
N LEU A 62 -8.40 -8.73 9.18
CA LEU A 62 -8.55 -7.94 7.96
C LEU A 62 -7.25 -7.96 7.15
N ASP A 63 -7.40 -7.96 5.82
CA ASP A 63 -6.27 -7.89 4.89
C ASP A 63 -5.36 -6.70 5.21
N ASP A 64 -4.04 -6.92 5.14
CA ASP A 64 -3.00 -5.93 5.44
C ASP A 64 -3.20 -4.62 4.67
N LEU A 65 -3.67 -4.72 3.43
CA LEU A 65 -3.92 -3.56 2.57
C LEU A 65 -5.20 -2.81 2.96
N ILE A 66 -6.19 -3.46 3.59
CA ILE A 66 -7.32 -2.75 4.21
C ILE A 66 -6.80 -1.82 5.31
N ALA A 67 -5.96 -2.35 6.22
CA ALA A 67 -5.35 -1.54 7.28
C ALA A 67 -4.52 -0.38 6.69
N PHE A 68 -3.68 -0.66 5.70
CA PHE A 68 -2.89 0.37 5.00
C PHE A 68 -3.76 1.44 4.35
N HIS A 69 -4.79 1.06 3.61
CA HIS A 69 -5.65 2.02 2.91
C HIS A 69 -6.47 2.89 3.86
N ILE A 70 -6.94 2.34 4.99
CA ILE A 70 -7.65 3.13 6.01
C ILE A 70 -6.70 4.15 6.62
N VAL A 71 -5.52 3.73 7.10
CA VAL A 71 -4.51 4.62 7.70
C VAL A 71 -4.03 5.66 6.69
N PHE A 72 -3.75 5.27 5.45
CA PHE A 72 -3.41 6.19 4.37
C PHE A 72 -4.53 7.20 4.12
N GLY A 73 -5.77 6.73 3.99
CA GLY A 73 -6.95 7.56 3.77
C GLY A 73 -7.18 8.60 4.86
N LYS A 74 -6.90 8.25 6.13
CA LYS A 74 -6.94 9.20 7.25
C LYS A 74 -5.98 10.37 7.05
N SER A 75 -4.78 10.11 6.52
CA SER A 75 -3.77 11.14 6.32
C SER A 75 -4.05 12.08 5.14
N VAL A 76 -4.93 11.69 4.21
CA VAL A 76 -5.12 12.43 2.94
C VAL A 76 -5.56 13.89 3.15
N PRO A 77 -6.60 14.21 3.95
CA PRO A 77 -7.04 15.59 4.14
C PRO A 77 -5.92 16.55 4.58
N ASP A 78 -5.01 16.06 5.41
CA ASP A 78 -3.99 16.88 6.05
C ASP A 78 -2.63 16.84 5.34
N ILE A 79 -2.30 15.75 4.63
CA ILE A 79 -0.98 15.56 4.01
C ILE A 79 -1.03 15.74 2.49
N SER A 80 -2.06 15.22 1.81
CA SER A 80 -2.03 15.06 0.35
C SER A 80 -3.25 15.57 -0.39
N LEU A 81 -4.15 16.33 0.27
CA LEU A 81 -5.28 16.97 -0.41
C LEU A 81 -4.84 17.92 -1.53
N ASN A 82 -3.73 18.63 -1.31
CA ASN A 82 -3.10 19.54 -2.26
C ASN A 82 -1.81 18.96 -2.89
N ALA A 83 -1.61 17.64 -2.79
CA ALA A 83 -0.49 16.98 -3.43
C ALA A 83 -0.69 16.83 -4.94
N VAL A 84 0.41 16.93 -5.68
CA VAL A 84 0.51 16.61 -7.10
C VAL A 84 0.65 15.10 -7.28
N ALA A 85 1.50 14.47 -6.49
CA ALA A 85 1.77 13.04 -6.54
C ALA A 85 2.34 12.52 -5.21
N ASN A 86 2.11 11.23 -4.94
CA ASN A 86 2.90 10.47 -3.99
C ASN A 86 4.16 9.97 -4.68
N LEU A 87 5.33 10.27 -4.11
CA LEU A 87 6.62 10.02 -4.75
C LEU A 87 7.28 8.74 -4.25
N GLY A 88 6.87 8.22 -3.10
CA GLY A 88 7.27 6.89 -2.67
C GLY A 88 6.86 6.54 -1.24
N TYR A 89 7.30 5.36 -0.82
CA TYR A 89 7.10 4.77 0.49
C TYR A 89 8.43 4.18 0.96
N ALA A 90 8.62 4.06 2.27
CA ALA A 90 9.75 3.35 2.86
C ALA A 90 9.39 2.87 4.26
N GLU A 91 10.13 1.89 4.76
CA GLU A 91 10.08 1.45 6.16
C GLU A 91 8.67 1.12 6.66
N GLY A 92 7.80 0.63 5.77
CA GLY A 92 6.46 0.22 6.15
C GLY A 92 6.52 -1.10 6.91
N ARG A 93 5.88 -1.16 8.08
CA ARG A 93 5.88 -2.32 8.97
C ARG A 93 4.47 -2.53 9.50
N TRP A 94 3.91 -3.71 9.25
CA TRP A 94 2.72 -4.18 9.95
C TRP A 94 3.18 -4.78 11.26
N LEU A 95 2.81 -4.13 12.36
CA LEU A 95 3.27 -4.47 13.71
C LEU A 95 2.27 -5.35 14.45
N LYS A 96 0.99 -5.27 14.08
CA LYS A 96 -0.09 -6.09 14.61
C LYS A 96 -1.15 -6.34 13.53
N PRO A 97 -1.79 -7.52 13.50
CA PRO A 97 -3.00 -7.73 12.72
C PRO A 97 -4.09 -6.76 13.15
N VAL A 98 -4.97 -6.40 12.22
CA VAL A 98 -6.19 -5.64 12.51
C VAL A 98 -7.36 -6.61 12.49
N TRP A 99 -8.10 -6.67 13.59
CA TRP A 99 -9.21 -7.60 13.78
C TRP A 99 -10.56 -6.93 13.53
N PRO A 100 -11.60 -7.67 13.11
CA PRO A 100 -12.97 -7.19 13.19
C PRO A 100 -13.30 -6.68 14.60
N GLY A 101 -13.81 -5.45 14.69
CA GLY A 101 -14.06 -4.72 15.94
C GLY A 101 -13.00 -3.67 16.29
N ASP A 102 -11.80 -3.74 15.72
CA ASP A 102 -10.75 -2.75 15.98
C ASP A 102 -11.15 -1.36 15.47
N THR A 103 -10.67 -0.32 16.16
CA THR A 103 -10.86 1.07 15.76
C THR A 103 -9.53 1.74 15.46
N LEU A 104 -9.32 2.03 14.17
CA LEU A 104 -8.10 2.64 13.67
C LEU A 104 -8.17 4.17 13.70
N ARG A 105 -7.14 4.79 14.26
CA ARG A 105 -6.80 6.21 14.12
C ARG A 105 -5.43 6.35 13.47
N ALA A 106 -5.12 7.53 12.95
CA ALA A 106 -3.81 7.78 12.36
C ALA A 106 -3.23 9.14 12.77
N GLU A 107 -1.91 9.20 12.80
CA GLU A 107 -1.16 10.45 12.94
C GLU A 107 0.10 10.44 12.09
N SER A 108 0.51 11.61 11.62
CA SER A 108 1.71 11.80 10.81
C SER A 108 2.67 12.77 11.48
N GLU A 109 3.92 12.37 11.61
CA GLU A 109 5.03 13.27 11.94
C GLU A 109 5.71 13.75 10.66
N VAL A 110 5.89 15.06 10.50
CA VAL A 110 6.69 15.61 9.40
C VAL A 110 8.17 15.42 9.71
N ILE A 111 8.85 14.56 8.97
CA ILE A 111 10.26 14.21 9.20
C ILE A 111 11.21 14.85 8.16
N GLY A 112 10.66 15.54 7.16
CA GLY A 112 11.46 16.23 6.15
C GLY A 112 10.66 17.17 5.28
N LEU A 113 11.31 18.22 4.81
CA LEU A 113 10.78 19.22 3.90
C LEU A 113 11.88 19.65 2.93
N ARG A 114 11.55 19.75 1.63
CA ARG A 114 12.47 20.31 0.63
C ARG A 114 11.69 21.00 -0.47
N GLU A 115 11.89 22.30 -0.64
CA GLU A 115 11.28 23.02 -1.76
C GLU A 115 11.87 22.55 -3.10
N ASN A 116 11.04 22.46 -4.14
CA ASN A 116 11.51 22.18 -5.49
C ASN A 116 12.08 23.44 -6.13
N SER A 117 13.05 23.27 -7.02
CA SER A 117 13.73 24.38 -7.72
C SER A 117 12.81 25.30 -8.53
N ASN A 118 11.58 24.87 -8.85
CA ASN A 118 10.59 25.69 -9.55
C ASN A 118 9.89 26.72 -8.65
N GLY A 119 10.07 26.66 -7.32
CA GLY A 119 9.46 27.57 -6.34
C GLY A 119 7.93 27.49 -6.24
N LYS A 120 7.29 26.46 -6.83
CA LYS A 120 5.82 26.29 -6.89
C LYS A 120 5.31 25.09 -6.10
N SER A 121 6.22 24.19 -5.71
CA SER A 121 5.92 23.00 -4.91
C SER A 121 7.12 22.61 -4.07
N GLY A 122 6.90 21.70 -3.13
CA GLY A 122 7.98 21.06 -2.38
C GLY A 122 7.60 19.63 -2.01
N VAL A 123 8.59 18.89 -1.54
CA VAL A 123 8.43 17.51 -1.08
C VAL A 123 8.31 17.51 0.44
N VAL A 124 7.31 16.81 0.95
CA VAL A 124 7.06 16.59 2.38
C VAL A 124 7.23 15.12 2.67
N TRP A 125 8.10 14.78 3.62
CA TRP A 125 8.25 13.43 4.14
C TRP A 125 7.50 13.32 5.45
N VAL A 126 6.67 12.29 5.58
CA VAL A 126 5.94 11.99 6.81
C VAL A 126 6.13 10.55 7.25
N ARG A 127 6.32 10.34 8.55
CA ARG A 127 6.14 9.04 9.19
C ARG A 127 4.71 8.96 9.70
N THR A 128 3.92 8.03 9.16
CA THR A 128 2.51 7.85 9.49
C THR A 128 2.34 6.59 10.32
N ARG A 129 1.71 6.73 11.49
CA ARG A 129 1.34 5.63 12.37
C ARG A 129 -0.16 5.42 12.36
N GLY A 130 -0.59 4.17 12.20
CA GLY A 130 -1.94 3.70 12.49
C GLY A 130 -1.99 3.10 13.89
N LEU A 131 -2.95 3.50 14.71
CA LEU A 131 -3.13 3.00 16.07
C LEU A 131 -4.53 2.41 16.26
N ASN A 132 -4.65 1.33 17.05
CA ASN A 132 -5.94 0.75 17.44
C ASN A 132 -6.55 1.49 18.66
N GLN A 133 -7.68 0.98 19.16
CA GLN A 133 -8.39 1.51 20.34
C GLN A 133 -7.57 1.45 21.64
N LEU A 134 -6.53 0.61 21.70
CA LEU A 134 -5.66 0.41 22.86
C LEU A 134 -4.37 1.24 22.80
N ASP A 135 -4.27 2.22 21.89
CA ASP A 135 -3.04 3.00 21.65
C ASP A 135 -1.86 2.18 21.10
N GLU A 136 -2.12 0.96 20.61
CA GLU A 136 -1.07 0.13 20.01
C GLU A 136 -0.90 0.49 18.53
N VAL A 137 0.36 0.62 18.10
CA VAL A 137 0.67 0.86 16.68
C VAL A 137 0.48 -0.44 15.92
N VAL A 138 -0.43 -0.43 14.95
CA VAL A 138 -0.69 -1.58 14.06
C VAL A 138 0.10 -1.48 12.76
N LEU A 139 0.37 -0.26 12.31
CA LEU A 139 1.08 0.04 11.06
C LEU A 139 1.93 1.30 11.25
N ASP A 140 3.19 1.26 10.82
CA ASP A 140 4.07 2.43 10.73
C ASP A 140 4.71 2.44 9.34
N TYR A 141 4.75 3.59 8.66
CA TYR A 141 5.44 3.73 7.39
C TYR A 141 5.87 5.17 7.12
N VAL A 142 6.90 5.34 6.31
CA VAL A 142 7.27 6.63 5.73
C VAL A 142 6.70 6.75 4.33
N ARG A 143 6.17 7.93 4.00
CA ARG A 143 5.88 8.31 2.60
C ARG A 143 6.30 9.74 2.35
N TRP A 144 6.51 10.08 1.08
CA TRP A 144 6.74 11.46 0.69
C TRP A 144 5.92 11.87 -0.51
N VAL A 145 5.46 13.11 -0.46
CA VAL A 145 4.50 13.67 -1.42
C VAL A 145 5.01 15.00 -1.96
N MET A 146 4.75 15.27 -3.23
CA MET A 146 4.95 16.59 -3.81
C MET A 146 3.71 17.44 -3.54
N VAL A 147 3.82 18.48 -2.74
CA VAL A 147 2.71 19.38 -2.36
C VAL A 147 2.88 20.74 -3.02
N ARG A 148 1.78 21.30 -3.52
CA ARG A 148 1.76 22.66 -4.09
C ARG A 148 2.00 23.71 -2.99
N LYS A 149 2.61 24.83 -3.35
CA LYS A 149 2.56 26.05 -2.53
C LYS A 149 1.22 26.75 -2.72
N GLY A 150 0.68 27.33 -1.65
CA GLY A 150 -0.49 28.18 -1.70
C GLY A 150 -0.12 29.59 -2.13
N ASP A 151 1.02 30.08 -1.65
CA ASP A 151 1.70 31.31 -2.05
C ASP A 151 3.11 30.99 -2.55
N ALA A 152 3.37 31.22 -3.84
CA ALA A 152 4.69 31.00 -4.43
C ALA A 152 5.78 31.87 -3.80
N ALA A 153 5.43 33.03 -3.22
CA ALA A 153 6.36 33.94 -2.57
C ALA A 153 6.69 33.56 -1.11
N ALA A 154 5.98 32.60 -0.52
CA ALA A 154 6.27 32.13 0.83
C ALA A 154 7.73 31.64 0.93
N PRO A 155 8.46 31.96 2.01
CA PRO A 155 9.85 31.55 2.15
C PRO A 155 9.99 30.03 2.20
N ALA A 156 11.01 29.50 1.53
CA ALA A 156 11.34 28.09 1.59
C ALA A 156 11.73 27.69 3.03
N PRO A 157 11.23 26.57 3.57
CA PRO A 157 11.76 26.03 4.83
C PRO A 157 13.20 25.55 4.63
N GLU A 158 13.95 25.46 5.73
CA GLU A 158 15.27 24.82 5.73
C GLU A 158 15.13 23.37 5.22
N PRO A 159 15.93 22.95 4.22
CA PRO A 159 15.77 21.65 3.61
C PRO A 159 16.25 20.54 4.56
N VAL A 160 15.33 19.62 4.90
CA VAL A 160 15.61 18.39 5.63
C VAL A 160 15.15 17.22 4.78
N VAL A 161 16.08 16.37 4.37
CA VAL A 161 15.79 15.12 3.64
C VAL A 161 16.20 13.97 4.56
N PRO A 162 15.25 13.16 5.05
CA PRO A 162 15.58 12.06 5.95
C PRO A 162 16.36 10.99 5.19
N GLU A 163 17.32 10.37 5.88
CA GLU A 163 17.89 9.09 5.44
C GLU A 163 16.88 7.99 5.75
N LEU A 164 16.56 7.17 4.75
CA LEU A 164 15.57 6.09 4.85
C LEU A 164 16.24 4.77 4.48
N ALA A 165 15.88 3.70 5.19
CA ALA A 165 16.34 2.37 4.86
C ALA A 165 15.84 1.95 3.47
N LYS A 166 16.70 1.24 2.72
CA LYS A 166 16.35 0.72 1.38
C LYS A 166 15.32 -0.40 1.43
N SER A 167 15.25 -1.09 2.56
CA SER A 167 14.29 -2.16 2.86
C SER A 167 14.24 -2.37 4.36
N VAL A 168 13.10 -2.86 4.85
CA VAL A 168 12.98 -3.36 6.22
C VAL A 168 13.85 -4.61 6.35
N ALA A 169 14.68 -4.66 7.39
CA ALA A 169 15.54 -5.81 7.63
C ALA A 169 14.70 -7.02 8.08
N PRO A 170 15.07 -8.26 7.71
CA PRO A 170 14.36 -9.46 8.16
C PRO A 170 14.17 -9.56 9.68
N ALA A 171 15.16 -9.09 10.45
CA ALA A 171 15.10 -9.07 11.92
C ALA A 171 14.03 -8.11 12.49
N ASP A 172 13.56 -7.15 11.69
CA ASP A 172 12.53 -6.17 12.09
C ASP A 172 11.12 -6.56 11.60
N LEU A 173 10.99 -7.68 10.88
CA LEU A 173 9.70 -8.21 10.46
C LEU A 173 8.96 -8.77 11.68
N VAL A 174 7.68 -8.43 11.79
CA VAL A 174 6.82 -8.92 12.86
C VAL A 174 5.92 -10.02 12.32
N LEU A 175 5.90 -11.14 13.01
CA LEU A 175 4.93 -12.20 12.77
C LEU A 175 3.76 -11.99 13.74
N PRO A 176 2.50 -12.17 13.31
CA PRO A 176 1.39 -12.26 14.23
C PRO A 176 1.64 -13.30 15.31
N GLU A 177 1.24 -12.99 16.54
CA GLU A 177 1.32 -13.94 17.64
C GLU A 177 0.50 -15.20 17.29
N GLY A 178 1.10 -16.37 17.51
CA GLY A 178 0.48 -17.66 17.23
C GLY A 178 0.56 -18.16 15.79
N LEU A 179 0.98 -17.33 14.81
CA LEU A 179 1.03 -17.75 13.41
C LEU A 179 1.92 -18.99 13.22
N ASP A 180 1.32 -20.06 12.70
CA ASP A 180 1.97 -21.34 12.44
C ASP A 180 1.44 -21.96 11.14
N PHE A 181 2.36 -22.39 10.27
CA PHE A 181 2.02 -23.07 9.02
C PHE A 181 2.37 -24.57 9.04
N ALA A 182 2.61 -25.17 10.20
CA ALA A 182 2.91 -26.60 10.31
C ALA A 182 1.75 -27.51 9.85
N GLN A 183 0.49 -27.10 10.02
CA GLN A 183 -0.71 -27.84 9.59
C GLN A 183 -1.39 -27.21 8.36
N TYR A 184 -0.62 -26.48 7.55
CA TYR A 184 -1.13 -25.72 6.43
C TYR A 184 -1.71 -26.61 5.32
N ASP A 185 -2.98 -26.39 4.97
CA ASP A 185 -3.66 -27.12 3.90
C ASP A 185 -3.44 -26.44 2.54
N PHE A 186 -2.48 -26.96 1.77
CA PHE A 186 -2.15 -26.46 0.44
C PHE A 186 -3.28 -26.64 -0.59
N GLY A 187 -4.16 -27.62 -0.39
CA GLY A 187 -5.32 -27.84 -1.25
C GLY A 187 -6.35 -26.71 -1.10
N LEU A 188 -6.61 -26.29 0.14
CA LEU A 188 -7.47 -25.14 0.44
C LEU A 188 -6.80 -23.80 0.13
N ALA A 189 -5.48 -23.70 0.30
CA ALA A 189 -4.73 -22.48 -0.02
C ALA A 189 -4.66 -22.19 -1.53
N GLY A 190 -4.78 -23.24 -2.36
CA GLY A 190 -4.92 -23.13 -3.81
C GLY A 190 -3.66 -23.40 -4.62
N GLU A 191 -2.52 -23.70 -3.99
CA GLU A 191 -1.26 -24.00 -4.67
C GLU A 191 -0.33 -24.88 -3.79
N PRO A 192 0.35 -25.92 -4.32
CA PRO A 192 1.36 -26.69 -3.59
C PRO A 192 2.68 -25.96 -3.29
N HIS A 193 3.04 -24.93 -4.04
CA HIS A 193 4.36 -24.27 -3.95
C HIS A 193 4.59 -23.55 -2.62
N ARG A 194 5.68 -23.90 -1.95
CA ARG A 194 6.09 -23.36 -0.64
C ARG A 194 7.22 -22.36 -0.79
N TRP A 195 7.60 -21.73 0.31
CA TRP A 195 8.73 -20.81 0.36
C TRP A 195 9.99 -21.46 -0.21
N GLY A 196 10.25 -22.74 0.08
CA GLY A 196 11.39 -23.48 -0.47
C GLY A 196 11.43 -23.58 -2.00
N ASP A 197 10.28 -23.52 -2.67
CA ASP A 197 10.15 -23.75 -4.11
C ASP A 197 10.47 -22.51 -4.97
N TYR A 198 10.38 -21.31 -4.38
CA TYR A 198 10.70 -20.06 -5.08
C TYR A 198 12.20 -19.76 -5.11
N GLN A 199 12.69 -19.27 -6.24
CA GLN A 199 14.11 -18.93 -6.45
C GLN A 199 14.31 -17.42 -6.50
N ILE A 200 15.38 -16.90 -5.87
CA ILE A 200 15.73 -15.49 -6.00
C ILE A 200 16.07 -15.18 -7.47
N GLY A 201 15.48 -14.10 -8.00
CA GLY A 201 15.54 -13.70 -9.40
C GLY A 201 14.47 -14.34 -10.30
N GLU A 202 13.66 -15.26 -9.78
CA GLU A 202 12.51 -15.81 -10.50
C GLU A 202 11.47 -14.73 -10.78
N VAL A 203 10.97 -14.71 -12.01
CA VAL A 203 9.87 -13.83 -12.45
C VAL A 203 8.62 -14.66 -12.67
N ILE A 204 7.52 -14.23 -12.05
CA ILE A 204 6.22 -14.90 -12.06
C ILE A 204 5.24 -13.99 -12.80
N ASP A 205 4.77 -14.42 -13.96
CA ASP A 205 3.65 -13.77 -14.65
C ASP A 205 2.34 -14.23 -14.01
N HIS A 206 1.53 -13.28 -13.54
CA HIS A 206 0.24 -13.61 -12.91
C HIS A 206 -0.89 -13.82 -13.92
N VAL A 207 -0.62 -13.62 -15.22
CA VAL A 207 -1.46 -13.94 -16.39
C VAL A 207 -2.75 -13.12 -16.52
N ASP A 208 -3.53 -13.09 -15.44
CA ASP A 208 -4.86 -12.50 -15.37
C ASP A 208 -4.82 -10.98 -15.57
N GLY A 209 -5.89 -10.44 -16.15
CA GLY A 209 -6.08 -9.02 -16.34
C GLY A 209 -7.48 -8.58 -15.95
N VAL A 210 -7.59 -7.48 -15.22
CA VAL A 210 -8.87 -6.90 -14.77
C VAL A 210 -8.99 -5.46 -15.26
N THR A 211 -10.08 -5.18 -15.97
CA THR A 211 -10.38 -3.84 -16.49
C THR A 211 -11.01 -2.99 -15.41
N VAL A 212 -10.46 -1.79 -15.22
CA VAL A 212 -10.88 -0.90 -14.15
C VAL A 212 -12.13 -0.11 -14.55
N GLU A 213 -13.13 -0.06 -13.67
CA GLU A 213 -14.35 0.73 -13.86
C GLU A 213 -14.37 1.98 -12.98
N GLU A 214 -15.11 3.02 -13.39
CA GLU A 214 -15.20 4.27 -12.58
C GLU A 214 -15.86 4.04 -11.22
N ALA A 215 -16.87 3.16 -11.17
CA ALA A 215 -17.63 2.92 -9.95
C ALA A 215 -16.78 2.21 -8.89
N GLU A 216 -16.01 1.18 -9.27
CA GLU A 216 -15.27 0.34 -8.32
C GLU A 216 -14.18 1.12 -7.58
N HIS A 217 -13.35 1.91 -8.28
CA HIS A 217 -12.26 2.62 -7.61
C HIS A 217 -12.79 3.73 -6.72
N MET A 218 -13.89 4.39 -7.12
CA MET A 218 -14.56 5.39 -6.29
C MET A 218 -15.16 4.75 -5.04
N LEU A 219 -15.77 3.57 -5.15
CA LEU A 219 -16.29 2.81 -4.01
C LEU A 219 -15.17 2.40 -3.06
N ALA A 220 -14.06 1.85 -3.59
CA ALA A 220 -12.87 1.53 -2.80
C ALA A 220 -12.34 2.77 -2.06
N THR A 221 -12.14 3.87 -2.80
CA THR A 221 -11.58 5.12 -2.23
C THR A 221 -12.50 5.71 -1.15
N ARG A 222 -13.83 5.61 -1.31
CA ARG A 222 -14.82 5.99 -0.29
C ARG A 222 -14.77 5.09 0.94
N LEU A 223 -14.58 3.78 0.75
CA LEU A 223 -14.46 2.82 1.86
C LEU A 223 -13.28 3.19 2.78
N TRP A 224 -12.18 3.67 2.20
CA TRP A 224 -10.99 4.18 2.90
C TRP A 224 -11.16 5.58 3.50
N GLN A 225 -12.29 6.24 3.18
CA GLN A 225 -12.54 7.65 3.49
C GLN A 225 -11.41 8.57 3.00
N ASN A 226 -10.79 8.20 1.88
CA ASN A 226 -9.83 9.02 1.16
C ASN A 226 -10.59 10.08 0.36
N THR A 227 -10.18 11.34 0.49
CA THR A 227 -10.89 12.51 -0.07
C THR A 227 -10.11 13.25 -1.16
N ALA A 228 -9.05 12.64 -1.70
CA ALA A 228 -8.30 13.26 -2.79
C ALA A 228 -9.20 13.48 -4.02
N LYS A 229 -9.31 14.75 -4.43
CA LYS A 229 -10.35 15.23 -5.35
C LYS A 229 -10.27 14.58 -6.74
N VAL A 230 -9.04 14.27 -7.18
CA VAL A 230 -8.77 13.68 -8.50
C VAL A 230 -9.39 12.30 -8.72
N HIS A 231 -9.79 11.61 -7.65
CA HIS A 231 -10.47 10.31 -7.74
C HIS A 231 -11.98 10.45 -7.98
N PHE A 232 -12.57 11.62 -7.75
CA PHE A 232 -14.02 11.79 -7.74
C PHE A 232 -14.52 12.83 -8.73
N ASP A 233 -13.75 13.90 -8.94
CA ASP A 233 -14.16 15.06 -9.70
C ASP A 233 -13.27 15.21 -10.95
N ALA A 234 -13.87 14.88 -12.10
CA ALA A 234 -13.23 14.97 -13.41
C ALA A 234 -12.83 16.40 -13.80
N THR A 235 -13.43 17.43 -13.19
CA THR A 235 -13.15 18.84 -13.53
C THR A 235 -11.79 19.32 -13.05
N PHE A 236 -11.11 18.56 -12.17
CA PHE A 236 -9.75 18.85 -11.71
C PHE A 236 -8.66 18.56 -12.74
N ARG A 237 -9.00 17.97 -13.89
CA ARG A 237 -8.06 17.62 -14.94
C ARG A 237 -8.55 18.10 -16.30
N GLU A 238 -7.60 18.59 -17.10
CA GLU A 238 -7.87 19.07 -18.46
C GLU A 238 -8.37 17.96 -19.39
N ASP A 239 -7.96 16.71 -19.15
CA ASP A 239 -8.40 15.56 -19.94
C ASP A 239 -9.78 15.01 -19.54
N GLY A 240 -10.44 15.60 -18.53
CA GLY A 240 -11.78 15.21 -18.08
C GLY A 240 -11.86 13.80 -17.50
N ARG A 241 -10.73 13.15 -17.18
CA ARG A 241 -10.69 11.80 -16.61
C ARG A 241 -10.33 11.86 -15.14
N ARG A 242 -10.94 10.99 -14.33
CA ARG A 242 -10.53 10.76 -12.94
C ARG A 242 -9.26 9.92 -12.91
N LEU A 243 -8.39 10.21 -11.96
CA LEU A 243 -7.24 9.35 -11.67
C LEU A 243 -7.67 8.24 -10.72
N ILE A 244 -7.33 7.00 -11.04
CA ILE A 244 -7.51 5.89 -10.13
C ILE A 244 -6.54 6.05 -8.95
N TYR A 245 -7.02 5.79 -7.73
CA TYR A 245 -6.16 5.79 -6.55
C TYR A 245 -5.03 4.78 -6.71
N GLY A 246 -3.77 5.19 -6.56
CA GLY A 246 -2.62 4.29 -6.70
C GLY A 246 -2.68 3.07 -5.77
N GLY A 247 -3.26 3.21 -4.57
CA GLY A 247 -3.48 2.05 -3.69
C GLY A 247 -4.52 1.06 -4.20
N HIS A 248 -5.47 1.48 -5.04
CA HIS A 248 -6.36 0.56 -5.75
C HIS A 248 -5.57 -0.34 -6.72
N VAL A 249 -4.55 0.21 -7.40
CA VAL A 249 -3.63 -0.56 -8.25
C VAL A 249 -2.79 -1.54 -7.41
N ILE A 250 -2.34 -1.14 -6.22
CA ILE A 250 -1.65 -2.04 -5.27
C ILE A 250 -2.53 -3.25 -4.92
N SER A 251 -3.77 -3.00 -4.48
CA SER A 251 -4.70 -4.07 -4.12
C SER A 251 -5.09 -4.96 -5.30
N MET A 252 -5.28 -4.39 -6.48
CA MET A 252 -5.54 -5.18 -7.70
C MET A 252 -4.35 -6.07 -8.05
N ALA A 253 -3.13 -5.53 -8.06
CA ALA A 253 -1.93 -6.31 -8.33
C ALA A 253 -1.72 -7.42 -7.29
N ARG A 254 -1.99 -7.13 -6.02
CA ARG A 254 -1.94 -8.12 -4.94
C ARG A 254 -2.97 -9.23 -5.13
N ALA A 255 -4.20 -8.89 -5.53
CA ALA A 255 -5.22 -9.89 -5.83
C ALA A 255 -4.81 -10.78 -7.02
N LEU A 256 -4.30 -10.19 -8.10
CA LEU A 256 -3.78 -10.93 -9.26
C LEU A 256 -2.60 -11.83 -8.88
N SER A 257 -1.74 -11.37 -7.96
CA SER A 257 -0.56 -12.14 -7.52
C SER A 257 -0.89 -13.51 -6.92
N PHE A 258 -2.13 -13.73 -6.49
CA PHE A 258 -2.58 -15.04 -6.03
C PHE A 258 -2.23 -16.15 -7.04
N ASN A 259 -2.35 -15.88 -8.34
CA ASN A 259 -1.91 -16.81 -9.37
C ASN A 259 -0.37 -16.84 -9.42
N GLY A 260 0.22 -17.88 -8.82
CA GLY A 260 1.66 -18.06 -8.68
C GLY A 260 2.24 -17.67 -7.32
N LEU A 261 1.52 -16.95 -6.46
CA LEU A 261 1.93 -16.62 -5.09
C LEU A 261 0.81 -16.86 -4.05
N ALA A 262 -0.08 -17.82 -4.28
CA ALA A 262 -1.23 -18.11 -3.41
C ALA A 262 -0.84 -18.30 -1.93
N ASN A 263 0.34 -18.87 -1.68
CA ASN A 263 0.84 -19.14 -0.33
C ASN A 263 1.61 -17.96 0.31
N ALA A 264 1.87 -16.87 -0.42
CA ALA A 264 2.32 -15.62 0.21
C ALA A 264 1.11 -14.99 0.90
N GLN A 265 0.84 -15.34 2.16
CA GLN A 265 -0.44 -15.03 2.82
C GLN A 265 -0.50 -13.59 3.35
N MET A 266 0.52 -13.14 4.08
CA MET A 266 0.50 -11.84 4.78
C MET A 266 1.60 -10.93 4.30
N ILE A 267 1.31 -9.65 4.07
CA ILE A 267 2.29 -8.59 3.86
C ILE A 267 2.72 -8.05 5.23
N VAL A 268 4.02 -8.13 5.52
CA VAL A 268 4.56 -7.71 6.83
C VAL A 268 5.46 -6.50 6.76
N ALA A 269 5.94 -6.15 5.57
CA ALA A 269 6.67 -4.89 5.37
C ALA A 269 6.54 -4.34 3.95
N LEU A 270 6.64 -3.01 3.83
CA LEU A 270 6.66 -2.25 2.59
C LEU A 270 8.01 -1.52 2.49
N ASN A 271 8.90 -2.05 1.66
CA ASN A 271 10.24 -1.53 1.47
C ASN A 271 10.24 -0.28 0.58
N GLY A 272 9.37 -0.26 -0.42
CA GLY A 272 9.27 0.81 -1.39
C GLY A 272 8.05 0.69 -2.29
N GLY A 273 7.71 1.77 -2.99
CA GLY A 273 6.65 1.74 -3.98
C GLY A 273 6.63 2.97 -4.85
N ALA A 274 6.45 2.80 -6.16
CA ALA A 274 6.32 3.90 -7.12
C ALA A 274 5.05 3.74 -7.94
N HIS A 275 4.22 4.79 -7.97
CA HIS A 275 3.11 4.92 -8.92
C HIS A 275 3.67 5.56 -10.20
N ALA A 276 4.24 4.71 -11.07
CA ALA A 276 5.08 5.13 -12.18
C ALA A 276 4.33 5.93 -13.26
N ASN A 277 3.13 5.49 -13.62
CA ASN A 277 2.26 6.14 -14.59
C ASN A 277 0.79 6.12 -14.11
N PRO A 278 -0.04 7.08 -14.56
CA PRO A 278 -1.44 7.14 -14.14
C PRO A 278 -2.25 5.97 -14.71
N CYS A 279 -3.14 5.44 -13.86
CA CYS A 279 -4.19 4.51 -14.23
C CYS A 279 -5.53 5.26 -14.37
N PHE A 280 -6.32 4.86 -15.35
CA PHE A 280 -7.65 5.40 -15.65
C PHE A 280 -8.67 4.25 -15.76
N ALA A 281 -9.95 4.58 -15.62
CA ALA A 281 -11.00 3.62 -15.97
C ALA A 281 -10.88 3.22 -17.45
N GLY A 282 -11.14 1.95 -17.74
CA GLY A 282 -10.90 1.30 -19.04
C GLY A 282 -9.49 0.74 -19.21
N ASP A 283 -8.51 1.12 -18.38
CA ASP A 283 -7.21 0.43 -18.37
C ASP A 283 -7.41 -1.01 -17.82
N THR A 284 -6.80 -2.01 -18.46
CA THR A 284 -6.73 -3.38 -17.93
C THR A 284 -5.44 -3.57 -17.15
N ILE A 285 -5.54 -3.77 -15.85
CA ILE A 285 -4.41 -4.04 -14.97
C ILE A 285 -4.04 -5.52 -15.07
N ARG A 286 -2.76 -5.77 -15.34
CA ARG A 286 -2.06 -7.05 -15.23
C ARG A 286 -0.92 -6.91 -14.23
N ALA A 287 -0.38 -8.02 -13.77
CA ALA A 287 0.75 -8.00 -12.86
C ALA A 287 1.75 -9.13 -13.09
N TRP A 288 2.98 -8.89 -12.69
CA TRP A 288 4.02 -9.90 -12.52
C TRP A 288 4.82 -9.60 -11.26
N SER A 289 5.47 -10.61 -10.70
CA SER A 289 6.35 -10.47 -9.54
C SER A 289 7.75 -10.97 -9.82
N GLU A 290 8.73 -10.43 -9.10
CA GLU A 290 10.11 -10.93 -9.06
C GLU A 290 10.46 -11.24 -7.60
N VAL A 291 11.02 -12.42 -7.36
CA VAL A 291 11.53 -12.81 -6.03
C VAL A 291 12.88 -12.12 -5.80
N LEU A 292 12.88 -11.11 -4.95
CA LEU A 292 14.08 -10.30 -4.70
C LEU A 292 14.99 -10.91 -3.63
N ASP A 293 14.40 -11.52 -2.61
CA ASP A 293 15.13 -12.04 -1.46
C ASP A 293 14.27 -13.02 -0.66
N LYS A 294 14.91 -13.79 0.22
CA LYS A 294 14.28 -14.77 1.10
C LYS A 294 14.96 -14.76 2.47
N ALA A 295 14.18 -14.87 3.53
CA ALA A 295 14.71 -14.93 4.89
C ALA A 295 13.95 -15.94 5.75
N ASP A 296 14.68 -16.66 6.60
CA ASP A 296 14.10 -17.42 7.70
C ASP A 296 13.47 -16.49 8.73
N THR A 297 12.36 -16.91 9.33
CA THR A 297 11.77 -16.25 10.49
C THR A 297 12.07 -17.03 11.77
N HIS A 298 11.72 -16.45 12.91
CA HIS A 298 11.83 -17.14 14.20
C HIS A 298 10.80 -18.27 14.37
N ALA A 299 9.75 -18.32 13.55
CA ALA A 299 8.79 -19.42 13.51
C ALA A 299 9.23 -20.47 12.46
N PRO A 300 9.57 -21.71 12.85
CA PRO A 300 10.19 -22.68 11.94
C PRO A 300 9.40 -22.98 10.66
N GLY A 301 8.06 -22.99 10.73
CA GLY A 301 7.18 -23.26 9.59
C GLY A 301 6.90 -22.06 8.69
N VAL A 302 7.39 -20.85 9.04
CA VAL A 302 7.07 -19.61 8.34
C VAL A 302 8.35 -19.01 7.74
N GLY A 303 8.37 -18.80 6.43
CA GLY A 303 9.42 -18.08 5.71
C GLY A 303 8.96 -16.68 5.32
N ALA A 304 9.91 -15.75 5.23
CA ALA A 304 9.67 -14.43 4.64
C ALA A 304 10.24 -14.38 3.23
N ILE A 305 9.46 -13.86 2.28
CA ILE A 305 9.86 -13.68 0.88
C ILE A 305 9.72 -12.20 0.51
N ARG A 306 10.78 -11.62 -0.04
CA ARG A 306 10.77 -10.25 -0.55
C ARG A 306 10.41 -10.28 -2.02
N LEU A 307 9.40 -9.52 -2.38
CA LEU A 307 8.82 -9.53 -3.71
C LEU A 307 8.83 -8.11 -4.26
N ARG A 308 9.26 -7.98 -5.51
CA ARG A 308 8.80 -6.89 -6.36
C ARG A 308 7.49 -7.31 -6.99
N LEU A 309 6.45 -6.50 -6.90
CA LEU A 309 5.18 -6.67 -7.59
C LEU A 309 4.96 -5.48 -8.51
N VAL A 310 4.84 -5.76 -9.80
CA VAL A 310 4.68 -4.75 -10.85
C VAL A 310 3.30 -4.87 -11.44
N ALA A 311 2.55 -3.77 -11.45
CA ALA A 311 1.29 -3.67 -12.16
C ALA A 311 1.49 -2.89 -13.46
N HIS A 312 0.92 -3.37 -14.56
CA HIS A 312 1.05 -2.74 -15.87
C HIS A 312 -0.23 -2.87 -16.68
N LYS A 313 -0.36 -2.03 -17.71
CA LYS A 313 -1.45 -2.07 -18.70
C LYS A 313 -0.99 -2.50 -20.09
N GLY A 314 0.17 -3.15 -20.16
CA GLY A 314 0.74 -3.70 -21.38
C GLY A 314 0.03 -4.96 -21.85
N ALA A 315 0.58 -5.57 -22.90
CA ALA A 315 0.14 -6.89 -23.36
C ALA A 315 0.42 -7.97 -22.28
N ALA A 316 -0.31 -9.09 -22.33
CA ALA A 316 0.02 -10.25 -21.50
C ALA A 316 1.45 -10.74 -21.82
N GLY A 317 2.21 -11.16 -20.81
CA GLY A 317 3.61 -11.54 -20.97
C GLY A 317 4.60 -10.37 -20.99
N ASP A 318 4.16 -9.12 -20.86
CA ASP A 318 5.05 -7.96 -20.84
C ASP A 318 5.62 -7.72 -19.44
N HIS A 319 6.90 -8.06 -19.26
CA HIS A 319 7.63 -7.85 -18.01
C HIS A 319 8.57 -6.64 -18.04
N ALA A 320 8.43 -5.74 -19.02
CA ALA A 320 9.30 -4.57 -19.12
C ALA A 320 9.03 -3.58 -17.97
N LEU A 321 10.02 -3.42 -17.08
CA LEU A 321 9.94 -2.46 -15.98
C LEU A 321 10.40 -1.05 -16.39
N ARG A 322 11.54 -0.96 -17.09
CA ARG A 322 12.18 0.29 -17.48
C ARG A 322 12.66 0.22 -18.92
N GLY A 323 12.67 1.36 -19.60
CA GLY A 323 13.32 1.51 -20.90
C GLY A 323 14.84 1.67 -20.78
N GLU A 324 15.52 1.74 -21.92
CA GLU A 324 16.98 1.94 -21.99
C GLU A 324 17.44 3.26 -21.33
N ASP A 325 16.55 4.25 -21.22
CA ASP A 325 16.82 5.53 -20.56
C ASP A 325 16.68 5.48 -19.03
N GLY A 326 16.40 4.29 -18.47
CA GLY A 326 16.23 4.06 -17.04
C GLY A 326 14.89 4.54 -16.47
N LYS A 327 14.01 5.13 -17.28
CA LYS A 327 12.66 5.51 -16.84
C LYS A 327 11.73 4.31 -16.87
N TYR A 328 10.70 4.36 -16.03
CA TYR A 328 9.65 3.36 -16.08
C TYR A 328 9.02 3.30 -17.47
N ALA A 329 8.77 2.08 -17.95
CA ALA A 329 8.11 1.90 -19.23
C ALA A 329 6.68 2.51 -19.17
N PRO A 330 6.17 3.12 -20.26
CA PRO A 330 4.90 3.88 -20.22
C PRO A 330 3.67 3.08 -19.76
N GLN A 331 3.72 1.76 -19.88
CA GLN A 331 2.68 0.84 -19.47
C GLN A 331 2.75 0.46 -17.99
N VAL A 332 3.86 0.68 -17.30
CA VAL A 332 4.03 0.34 -15.88
C VAL A 332 3.25 1.34 -15.04
N LEU A 333 2.30 0.83 -14.25
CA LEU A 333 1.46 1.61 -13.35
C LEU A 333 2.07 1.64 -11.94
N LEU A 334 2.58 0.50 -11.48
CA LEU A 334 3.08 0.28 -10.12
C LEU A 334 4.37 -0.55 -10.16
N ASP A 335 5.32 -0.18 -9.30
CA ASP A 335 6.48 -0.99 -8.90
C ASP A 335 6.53 -0.99 -7.37
N LEU A 336 6.15 -2.10 -6.75
CA LEU A 336 6.00 -2.25 -5.29
C LEU A 336 7.04 -3.25 -4.77
N ASP A 337 7.73 -2.91 -3.68
CA ASP A 337 8.73 -3.78 -3.04
C ASP A 337 8.29 -4.04 -1.60
N TYR A 338 8.02 -5.30 -1.26
CA TYR A 338 7.43 -5.68 0.02
C TYR A 338 7.93 -7.05 0.50
N TRP A 339 7.74 -7.33 1.79
CA TRP A 339 7.93 -8.65 2.38
C TRP A 339 6.58 -9.31 2.64
N ALA A 340 6.48 -10.60 2.31
CA ALA A 340 5.35 -11.44 2.65
C ALA A 340 5.76 -12.69 3.44
N LEU A 341 4.82 -13.26 4.20
CA LEU A 341 4.97 -14.52 4.93
C LEU A 341 4.35 -15.69 4.16
N MET A 342 5.03 -16.84 4.17
CA MET A 342 4.64 -18.04 3.42
C MET A 342 5.04 -19.32 4.18
N PRO A 343 4.29 -20.45 4.06
CA PRO A 343 4.72 -21.77 4.57
C PRO A 343 6.08 -22.19 4.00
N LYS A 344 6.96 -22.77 4.84
CA LYS A 344 8.28 -23.23 4.41
C LYS A 344 8.31 -24.46 3.51
#